data_AF-A0A1J3ICC6-F1
#
_entry.id   AF-A0A1J3ICC6-F1
#
_cell.length_a   1.000
_cell.length_b   1.000
_cell.length_c   1.000
_cell.angle_alpha   90.00
_cell.angle_beta   90.00
_cell.angle_gamma   90.00
#
_symmetry.space_group_name_H-M   'P 1'
#
loop_
_entity.id
_entity.type
_entity.pdbx_description
1 polymer ?
#
loop_
_entity_poly.entity_id
_entity_poly.type
_entity_poly.pdbx_seq_one_letter_code
_entity_poly.pdbx_strand_id
1 'polypeptide(L)'
;GVNGFGRNISGLFKHAITAGKRARTETNIAAGAVSVSSAAVELALMKLPGSFSNASSARMLVVGAGKMGKLVIKHLVAKGYTKMVVVNRSEEKV
;
A
#
# COMPACT_ATOMS: atom_id res chain seq x y z
N GLY A 1 -1.00 31.03 -9.89
CA GLY A 1 -1.60 30.43 -8.68
C GLY A 1 -2.99 29.98 -9.04
N VAL A 2 -3.48 28.88 -8.44
CA VAL A 2 -4.86 28.44 -8.66
C VAL A 2 -5.78 29.35 -7.84
N ASN A 3 -6.87 29.86 -8.42
CA ASN A 3 -7.85 30.63 -7.65
C ASN A 3 -8.38 29.76 -6.49
N GLY A 4 -8.37 30.30 -5.28
CA GLY A 4 -8.69 29.55 -4.05
C GLY A 4 -7.49 28.91 -3.33
N PHE A 5 -6.34 28.73 -4.00
CA PHE A 5 -5.08 28.26 -3.37
C PHE A 5 -4.12 29.43 -3.15
N GLY A 6 -4.51 30.32 -2.23
CA GLY A 6 -3.77 31.54 -1.91
C GLY A 6 -2.40 31.31 -1.28
N ARG A 7 -1.63 32.39 -1.10
CA ARG A 7 -0.23 32.35 -0.65
C ARG A 7 -0.05 31.61 0.68
N ASN A 8 -0.95 31.80 1.64
CA ASN A 8 -0.87 31.15 2.96
C ASN A 8 -1.03 29.63 2.86
N ILE A 9 -2.05 29.14 2.15
CA ILE A 9 -2.27 27.70 1.95
C ILE A 9 -1.14 27.10 1.11
N SER A 10 -0.71 27.76 0.04
CA SER A 10 0.42 27.31 -0.76
C SER A 10 1.72 27.20 0.05
N GLY A 11 2.00 28.19 0.89
CA GLY A 11 3.13 28.18 1.80
C GLY A 11 3.05 27.05 2.82
N LEU A 12 1.87 26.81 3.40
CA LEU A 12 1.63 25.74 4.35
C LEU A 12 1.87 24.35 3.74
N PHE A 13 1.31 24.08 2.55
CA PHE A 13 1.49 22.79 1.89
C PHE A 13 2.95 22.52 1.52
N LYS A 14 3.69 23.55 1.07
CA LYS A 14 5.13 23.43 0.80
C LYS A 14 5.91 23.05 2.07
N HIS A 15 5.64 23.74 3.19
CA HIS A 15 6.27 23.41 4.47
C HIS A 15 5.88 22.01 4.96
N ALA A 16 4.62 21.62 4.82
CA ALA A 16 4.13 20.29 5.20
C ALA A 16 4.84 19.17 4.40
N ILE A 17 5.06 19.37 3.09
CA ILE A 17 5.83 18.41 2.28
C ILE A 17 7.28 18.31 2.77
N THR A 18 7.93 19.44 3.07
CA THR A 18 9.30 19.45 3.60
C THR A 18 9.38 18.76 4.96
N ALA A 19 8.46 19.08 5.88
CA ALA A 19 8.39 18.44 7.19
C ALA A 19 8.14 16.93 7.07
N GLY A 20 7.23 16.51 6.19
CA GLY A 20 6.96 15.09 5.93
C GLY A 20 8.17 14.35 5.35
N LYS A 21 8.95 14.99 4.47
CA LYS A 21 10.22 14.42 3.98
C LYS A 21 11.21 14.22 5.11
N ARG A 22 11.44 15.27 5.92
CA ARG A 22 12.34 15.21 7.09
C ARG A 22 11.93 14.11 8.07
N ALA A 23 10.64 14.03 8.43
CA ALA A 23 10.15 12.98 9.32
C ALA A 23 10.43 11.57 8.77
N ARG A 24 10.30 11.35 7.45
CA ARG A 24 10.59 10.05 6.83
C ARG A 24 12.08 9.73 6.72
N THR A 25 12.95 10.73 6.61
CA THR A 25 14.40 10.52 6.46
C THR A 25 15.13 10.51 7.79
N GLU A 26 14.68 11.32 8.75
CA GLU A 26 15.30 11.48 10.07
C GLU A 26 14.72 10.50 11.11
N THR A 27 13.62 9.80 10.78
CA THR A 27 13.01 8.80 11.66
C THR A 27 12.63 7.54 10.89
N ASN A 28 12.44 6.44 11.61
CA ASN A 28 11.97 5.17 11.04
C ASN A 28 10.43 5.08 10.92
N ILE A 29 9.71 6.21 10.94
CA ILE A 29 8.24 6.22 10.90
C ILE A 29 7.65 5.57 9.63
N ALA A 30 8.44 5.47 8.56
CA ALA A 30 8.04 4.81 7.32
C ALA A 30 8.54 3.35 7.19
N ALA A 31 9.15 2.77 8.23
CA ALA A 31 9.63 1.40 8.23
C ALA A 31 8.55 0.41 8.71
N GLY A 32 8.47 -0.76 8.10
CA GLY A 32 7.49 -1.81 8.44
C GLY A 32 6.16 -1.69 7.68
N ALA A 33 5.09 -2.26 8.23
CA ALA A 33 3.75 -2.28 7.61
C ALA A 33 2.99 -0.95 7.76
N VAL A 34 3.59 0.13 7.28
CA VAL A 34 3.13 1.52 7.50
C VAL A 34 2.07 1.99 6.50
N SER A 35 1.72 1.17 5.51
CA SER A 35 0.69 1.49 4.52
C SER A 35 -0.58 0.69 4.75
N VAL A 36 -1.71 1.22 4.29
CA VAL A 36 -2.98 0.49 4.29
C VAL A 36 -2.85 -0.84 3.56
N SER A 37 -2.13 -0.88 2.42
CA SER A 37 -1.92 -2.11 1.66
C SER A 37 -1.09 -3.15 2.42
N SER A 38 -0.03 -2.76 3.12
CA SER A 38 0.78 -3.68 3.95
C SER A 38 0.00 -4.18 5.16
N ALA A 39 -0.72 -3.29 5.84
CA ALA A 39 -1.53 -3.63 6.99
C ALA A 39 -2.68 -4.57 6.61
N ALA A 40 -3.30 -4.36 5.44
CA ALA A 40 -4.33 -5.26 4.91
C ALA A 40 -3.79 -6.68 4.68
N VAL A 41 -2.59 -6.81 4.10
CA VAL A 41 -1.94 -8.12 3.91
C VAL A 41 -1.62 -8.75 5.26
N GLU A 42 -1.08 -8.00 6.22
CA GLU A 42 -0.78 -8.53 7.56
C GLU A 42 -2.01 -9.02 8.29
N LEU A 43 -3.06 -8.22 8.28
CA LEU A 43 -4.33 -8.58 8.90
C LEU A 43 -4.92 -9.83 8.23
N ALA A 44 -4.89 -9.91 6.90
CA ALA A 44 -5.38 -11.07 6.18
C ALA A 44 -4.64 -12.33 6.62
N LEU A 45 -3.30 -12.31 6.63
CA LEU A 45 -2.49 -13.45 7.04
C LEU A 45 -2.66 -13.83 8.52
N MET A 46 -2.82 -12.84 9.40
CA MET A 46 -3.10 -13.08 10.82
C MET A 46 -4.46 -13.74 11.05
N LYS A 47 -5.43 -13.48 10.17
CA LYS A 47 -6.79 -14.01 10.28
C LYS A 47 -6.99 -15.33 9.53
N LEU A 48 -6.02 -15.78 8.73
CA LEU A 48 -6.10 -17.09 8.09
C LEU A 48 -6.06 -18.20 9.15
N PRO A 49 -6.91 -19.24 9.02
CA PRO A 49 -6.80 -20.43 9.86
C PRO A 49 -5.41 -21.07 9.73
N GLY A 50 -4.92 -21.72 10.78
CA GLY A 50 -3.56 -22.30 10.82
C GLY A 50 -3.27 -23.29 9.67
N SER A 51 -4.29 -23.99 9.18
CA SER A 51 -4.22 -24.87 8.00
C SER A 51 -3.95 -24.14 6.68
N PHE A 52 -4.16 -22.83 6.64
CA PHE A 52 -3.96 -21.94 5.49
C PHE A 52 -2.80 -20.95 5.69
N SER A 53 -2.00 -21.14 6.74
CA SER A 53 -0.91 -20.22 7.11
C SER A 53 0.28 -20.24 6.15
N ASN A 54 0.34 -21.22 5.24
CA ASN A 54 1.41 -21.32 4.25
C ASN A 54 0.96 -20.78 2.87
N ALA A 55 1.93 -20.26 2.09
CA ALA A 55 1.68 -19.71 0.76
C ALA A 55 1.13 -20.72 -0.25
N SER A 56 1.33 -22.02 0.01
CA SER A 56 0.89 -23.11 -0.86
C SER A 56 -0.59 -23.47 -0.70
N SER A 57 -1.23 -23.10 0.41
CA SER A 57 -2.60 -23.50 0.75
C SER A 57 -3.62 -22.39 0.57
N ALA A 58 -3.26 -21.13 0.84
CA ALA A 58 -4.17 -20.01 0.70
C ALA A 58 -4.09 -19.38 -0.70
N ARG A 59 -5.24 -19.32 -1.39
CA ARG A 59 -5.36 -18.69 -2.72
C ARG A 59 -5.69 -17.20 -2.57
N MET A 60 -4.92 -16.35 -3.23
CA MET A 60 -5.08 -14.90 -3.16
C MET A 60 -5.88 -14.36 -4.35
N LEU A 61 -6.84 -13.47 -4.09
CA LEU A 61 -7.58 -12.71 -5.09
C LEU A 61 -7.45 -11.22 -4.77
N VAL A 62 -6.99 -10.44 -5.74
CA VAL A 62 -6.92 -8.97 -5.64
C VAL A 62 -7.88 -8.37 -6.66
N VAL A 63 -8.84 -7.57 -6.19
CA VAL A 63 -9.77 -6.83 -7.05
C VAL A 63 -9.30 -5.39 -7.18
N GLY A 64 -8.99 -4.99 -8.41
CA GLY A 64 -8.45 -3.69 -8.76
C GLY A 64 -6.92 -3.70 -8.87
N ALA A 65 -6.40 -3.28 -10.02
CA ALA A 65 -4.97 -3.15 -10.30
C ALA A 65 -4.48 -1.69 -10.26
N GLY A 66 -5.14 -0.85 -9.45
CA GLY A 66 -4.72 0.53 -9.19
C GLY A 66 -3.50 0.61 -8.27
N LYS A 67 -3.09 1.83 -7.90
CA LYS A 67 -1.92 2.07 -7.03
C LYS A 67 -1.93 1.21 -5.74
N MET A 68 -3.08 1.13 -5.08
CA MET A 68 -3.25 0.35 -3.85
C MET A 68 -3.19 -1.16 -4.09
N GLY A 69 -3.82 -1.65 -5.16
CA GLY A 69 -3.79 -3.07 -5.53
C GLY A 69 -2.38 -3.55 -5.87
N LYS A 70 -1.60 -2.75 -6.61
CA LYS A 70 -0.18 -3.05 -6.89
C LYS A 70 0.67 -3.14 -5.62
N LEU A 71 0.39 -2.29 -4.61
CA LEU A 71 1.07 -2.37 -3.32
C LEU A 71 0.67 -3.62 -2.53
N VAL A 72 -0.60 -4.01 -2.56
CA VAL A 72 -1.07 -5.28 -1.94
C VAL A 72 -0.34 -6.46 -2.58
N ILE A 73 -0.30 -6.53 -3.92
CA ILE A 73 0.41 -7.57 -4.66
C ILE A 73 1.89 -7.60 -4.27
N LYS A 74 2.56 -6.45 -4.23
CA LYS A 74 3.98 -6.35 -3.83
C LYS A 74 4.20 -6.90 -2.41
N HIS A 75 3.29 -6.62 -1.48
CA HIS A 75 3.39 -7.13 -0.11
C HIS A 75 3.07 -8.62 0.02
N LEU A 76 2.12 -9.14 -0.76
CA LEU A 76 1.84 -10.57 -0.85
C LEU A 76 3.06 -11.34 -1.38
N VAL A 77 3.67 -10.87 -2.47
CA VAL A 77 4.88 -11.45 -3.05
C VAL A 77 6.05 -11.43 -2.06
N ALA A 78 6.25 -10.31 -1.34
CA ALA A 78 7.28 -10.20 -0.31
C ALA A 78 7.09 -11.19 0.86
N LYS A 79 5.87 -11.70 1.07
CA LYS A 79 5.55 -12.72 2.08
C LYS A 79 5.46 -14.14 1.49
N GLY A 80 5.87 -14.33 0.24
CA GLY A 80 5.97 -15.64 -0.42
C GLY A 80 4.72 -16.08 -1.19
N TYR A 81 3.67 -15.26 -1.25
CA TYR A 81 2.46 -15.55 -2.03
C TYR A 81 2.65 -15.13 -3.49
N THR A 82 3.15 -16.05 -4.32
CA THR A 82 3.51 -15.79 -5.72
C THR A 82 2.41 -16.14 -6.72
N LYS A 83 1.42 -16.94 -6.31
CA LYS A 83 0.26 -17.30 -7.14
C LYS A 83 -0.98 -16.56 -6.66
N MET A 84 -1.54 -15.71 -7.51
CA MET A 84 -2.74 -14.94 -7.21
C MET A 84 -3.55 -14.65 -8.47
N VAL A 85 -4.83 -14.37 -8.28
CA VAL A 85 -5.72 -13.88 -9.34
C VAL A 85 -5.90 -12.38 -9.15
N VAL A 86 -5.74 -11.61 -10.22
CA VAL A 86 -6.02 -10.18 -10.24
C VAL A 86 -7.21 -9.93 -11.14
N VAL A 87 -8.27 -9.37 -10.59
CA VAL A 87 -9.47 -8.99 -11.35
C VAL A 87 -9.47 -7.48 -11.48
N ASN A 88 -9.50 -6.98 -12.71
CA ASN A 88 -9.53 -5.54 -12.96
C ASN A 88 -10.44 -5.20 -14.13
N ARG A 89 -10.98 -3.98 -14.14
CA ARG A 89 -11.85 -3.50 -15.23
C ARG A 89 -11.11 -3.39 -16.57
N SER A 90 -9.82 -3.06 -16.54
CA SER A 90 -8.99 -2.89 -17.74
C SER A 90 -7.78 -3.80 -17.65
N GLU A 91 -7.62 -4.68 -18.64
CA GLU A 91 -6.54 -5.67 -18.66
C GLU A 91 -5.15 -5.04 -18.69
N GLU A 92 -4.97 -3.93 -19.42
CA GLU A 92 -3.71 -3.17 -19.53
C GLU A 92 -3.07 -2.79 -18.16
N LYS A 93 -3.88 -2.70 -17.10
CA LYS A 93 -3.40 -2.30 -15.77
C LYS A 93 -2.94 -3.46 -14.90
N VAL A 94 -3.27 -4.70 -15.29
CA VAL A 94 -2.88 -5.96 -14.63
C VAL A 94 -1.45 -6.30 -15.02
#